data_AF-A0A232FP25-F1
#
_entry.id   AF-A0A232FP25-F1
#
_cell.length_a   1.000
_cell.length_b   1.000
_cell.length_c   1.000
_cell.angle_alpha   90.00
_cell.angle_beta   90.00
_cell.angle_gamma   90.00
#
_symmetry.space_group_name_H-M   'P 1'
#
loop_
_entity.id
_entity.type
_entity.pdbx_description
1 polymer ?
#
loop_
_entity_poly.entity_id
_entity_poly.type
_entity_poly.pdbx_seq_one_letter_code
_entity_poly.pdbx_strand_id
1 'polypeptide(L)'
;MLRTTTSLRHELAKATLRSTVRSNVVRCLGTQCLHKRHQQRPLIHKSSRFALQPWQQNLRYYADYPDHIKVPLPALSPTMETGTIISWQKKEGDKLNEGDLLAEIETDKATMGFETPEEGYLAKILVPAGEKNVTIGRLVCIIVADEGSVAAFKDYKDDGSTVAAAP
;
A
#
# COMPACT_ATOMS: atom_id res chain seq x y z
N MET A 1 76.99 38.66 -22.97
CA MET A 1 75.69 39.26 -23.35
C MET A 1 74.53 38.40 -22.83
N LEU A 2 74.25 38.38 -21.52
CA LEU A 2 73.24 37.47 -20.92
C LEU A 2 72.42 38.13 -19.78
N ARG A 3 72.37 39.46 -19.71
CA ARG A 3 71.70 40.21 -18.62
C ARG A 3 70.43 40.97 -19.05
N THR A 4 69.88 40.73 -20.23
CA THR A 4 68.70 41.45 -20.76
C THR A 4 67.41 40.64 -20.76
N THR A 5 67.44 39.34 -20.47
CA THR A 5 66.25 38.45 -20.50
C THR A 5 65.52 38.33 -19.17
N THR A 6 66.16 38.68 -18.04
CA THR A 6 65.55 38.63 -16.70
C THR A 6 64.68 39.85 -16.39
N SER A 7 65.00 41.03 -16.93
CA SER A 7 64.22 42.25 -16.69
C SER A 7 62.86 42.23 -17.40
N LEU A 8 62.77 41.65 -18.59
CA LEU A 8 61.53 41.54 -19.36
C LEU A 8 60.53 40.55 -18.76
N ARG A 9 61.02 39.47 -18.13
CA ARG A 9 60.18 38.48 -17.45
C ARG A 9 59.57 39.02 -16.14
N HIS A 10 60.26 39.93 -15.46
CA HIS A 10 59.80 40.48 -14.18
C HIS A 10 58.74 41.58 -14.34
N GLU A 11 58.72 42.29 -15.47
CA GLU A 11 57.72 43.32 -15.77
C GLU A 11 56.40 42.72 -16.32
N LEU A 12 56.47 41.64 -17.11
CA LEU A 12 55.28 40.90 -17.54
C LEU A 12 54.54 40.26 -16.36
N ALA A 13 55.25 39.77 -15.34
CA ALA A 13 54.65 39.18 -14.13
C ALA A 13 53.93 40.21 -13.24
N LYS A 14 54.41 41.46 -13.18
CA LYS A 14 53.74 42.54 -12.42
C LYS A 14 52.48 43.05 -13.12
N ALA A 15 52.46 43.04 -14.46
CA ALA A 15 51.33 43.50 -15.26
C ALA A 15 50.12 42.54 -15.18
N THR A 16 50.35 41.23 -15.17
CA THR A 16 49.29 40.21 -15.02
C THR A 16 48.73 40.12 -13.60
N LEU A 17 49.54 40.44 -12.57
CA LEU A 17 49.08 40.54 -11.18
C LEU A 17 48.17 41.76 -10.95
N ARG A 18 48.44 42.90 -11.60
CA ARG A 18 47.63 44.13 -11.44
C ARG A 18 46.27 44.07 -12.14
N SER A 19 46.11 43.28 -13.20
CA SER A 19 44.82 43.16 -13.91
C SER A 19 43.84 42.20 -13.22
N THR A 20 44.34 41.16 -12.54
CA THR A 20 43.49 40.20 -11.78
C THR A 20 42.94 40.78 -10.49
N VAL A 21 43.65 41.70 -9.82
CA VAL A 21 43.18 42.34 -8.58
C VAL A 21 42.06 43.36 -8.84
N ARG A 22 41.99 43.95 -10.04
CA ARG A 22 40.95 44.93 -10.39
C ARG A 22 39.60 44.33 -10.81
N SER A 23 39.53 43.05 -11.18
CA SER A 23 38.26 42.41 -11.59
C SER A 23 37.49 41.75 -10.44
N ASN A 24 38.16 41.38 -9.34
CA ASN A 24 37.52 40.69 -8.20
C ASN A 24 36.94 41.63 -7.12
N VAL A 25 37.31 42.92 -7.09
CA VAL A 25 36.77 43.90 -6.13
C VAL A 25 35.40 44.47 -6.57
N VAL A 26 35.07 44.41 -7.86
CA VAL A 26 33.80 44.97 -8.39
C VAL A 26 32.60 44.02 -8.25
N ARG A 27 32.82 42.73 -7.93
CA ARG A 27 31.71 41.77 -7.72
C ARG A 27 31.28 41.57 -6.26
N CYS A 28 31.96 42.18 -5.28
CA CYS A 28 31.56 42.09 -3.86
C CYS A 28 30.80 43.31 -3.32
N LEU A 29 30.64 44.40 -4.09
CA LEU A 29 29.90 45.60 -3.66
C LEU A 29 28.42 45.64 -4.11
N GLY A 30 27.98 44.67 -4.94
CA GLY A 30 26.58 44.55 -5.35
C GLY A 30 25.65 43.94 -4.29
N THR A 31 26.20 43.27 -3.27
CA THR A 31 25.41 42.48 -2.31
C THR A 31 25.18 43.16 -0.96
N GLN A 32 25.64 44.39 -0.74
CA GLN A 32 25.45 45.11 0.54
C GLN A 32 24.56 46.37 0.48
N CYS A 33 24.14 46.85 -0.70
CA CYS A 33 23.30 48.05 -0.81
C CYS A 33 21.78 47.79 -0.94
N LEU A 34 21.32 46.54 -0.96
CA LEU A 34 19.88 46.20 -0.97
C LEU A 34 19.31 45.78 0.39
N HIS A 35 20.09 45.92 1.46
CA HIS A 35 19.69 45.52 2.82
C HIS A 35 19.18 46.67 3.70
N LYS A 36 19.01 47.89 3.16
CA LYS A 36 18.75 49.08 3.99
C LYS A 36 17.77 50.13 3.39
N ARG A 37 16.65 49.68 2.84
CA ARG A 37 15.43 50.51 2.66
C ARG A 37 14.22 49.67 3.06
N HIS A 38 14.07 49.34 4.34
CA HIS A 38 13.26 50.13 5.27
C HIS A 38 12.11 50.88 4.59
N GLN A 39 10.93 50.25 4.68
CA GLN A 39 9.61 50.86 4.78
C GLN A 39 9.11 51.68 3.59
N GLN A 40 8.29 51.04 2.74
CA GLN A 40 6.91 51.47 2.49
C GLN A 40 6.01 50.24 2.20
N ARG A 41 5.06 49.98 3.11
CA ARG A 41 3.77 49.31 2.86
C ARG A 41 2.70 50.40 3.10
N PRO A 42 1.45 50.31 2.60
CA PRO A 42 0.87 49.37 1.63
C PRO A 42 0.07 50.10 0.52
N LEU A 43 -0.47 49.39 -0.47
CA LEU A 43 -1.92 49.42 -0.71
C LEU A 43 -2.35 48.23 -1.57
N ILE A 44 -3.49 47.69 -1.15
CA ILE A 44 -4.10 46.43 -1.54
C ILE A 44 -4.63 46.59 -2.97
N HIS A 45 -3.97 45.96 -3.95
CA HIS A 45 -4.62 45.65 -5.22
C HIS A 45 -4.97 44.17 -5.19
N LYS A 46 -6.27 43.90 -5.04
CA LYS A 46 -6.90 42.58 -5.13
C LYS A 46 -6.64 42.01 -6.53
N SER A 47 -5.46 41.42 -6.74
CA SER A 47 -5.27 40.44 -7.79
C SER A 47 -5.88 39.14 -7.28
N SER A 48 -6.99 38.77 -7.88
CA SER A 48 -7.61 37.47 -7.80
C SER A 48 -6.57 36.40 -8.11
N ARG A 49 -5.87 35.94 -7.05
CA ARG A 49 -5.23 34.64 -7.08
C ARG A 49 -6.37 33.65 -7.03
N PHE A 50 -6.83 33.24 -8.20
CA PHE A 50 -7.52 31.98 -8.38
C PHE A 50 -6.62 30.92 -7.73
N ALA A 51 -6.93 30.59 -6.49
CA ALA A 51 -6.44 29.40 -5.86
C ALA A 51 -7.09 28.25 -6.63
N LEU A 52 -6.44 27.82 -7.69
CA LEU A 52 -6.66 26.49 -8.23
C LEU A 52 -6.29 25.56 -7.08
N GLN A 53 -7.30 25.16 -6.31
CA GLN A 53 -7.18 24.02 -5.42
C GLN A 53 -6.62 22.89 -6.30
N PRO A 54 -5.42 22.34 -6.02
CA PRO A 54 -5.07 21.09 -6.66
C PRO A 54 -6.20 20.15 -6.29
N TRP A 55 -6.96 19.74 -7.29
CA TRP A 55 -8.00 18.74 -7.16
C TRP A 55 -7.29 17.52 -6.60
N GLN A 56 -7.32 17.37 -5.28
CA GLN A 56 -6.91 16.13 -4.63
C GLN A 56 -7.93 15.13 -5.14
N GLN A 57 -7.51 14.42 -6.19
CA GLN A 57 -8.12 13.20 -6.62
C GLN A 57 -8.16 12.33 -5.38
N ASN A 58 -9.30 12.34 -4.69
CA ASN A 58 -9.74 11.24 -3.86
C ASN A 58 -9.94 10.09 -4.84
N LEU A 59 -8.82 9.50 -5.29
CA LEU A 59 -8.79 8.13 -5.74
C LEU A 59 -9.22 7.35 -4.51
N ARG A 60 -10.53 7.12 -4.45
CA ARG A 60 -11.09 6.06 -3.63
C ARG A 60 -10.44 4.80 -4.20
N TYR A 61 -9.31 4.40 -3.64
CA TYR A 61 -8.85 3.02 -3.71
C TYR A 61 -9.97 2.25 -3.04
N TYR A 62 -10.94 1.79 -3.83
CA TYR A 62 -11.73 0.65 -3.43
C TYR A 62 -10.67 -0.43 -3.23
N ALA A 63 -10.52 -0.89 -1.99
CA ALA A 63 -9.64 -2.01 -1.69
C ALA A 63 -10.32 -3.24 -2.30
N ASP A 64 -10.22 -3.37 -3.62
CA ASP A 64 -10.67 -4.55 -4.33
C ASP A 64 -9.69 -5.65 -3.94
N TYR A 65 -10.15 -6.56 -3.08
CA TYR A 65 -9.43 -7.79 -2.80
C TYR A 65 -9.17 -8.51 -4.14
N PRO A 66 -8.02 -9.18 -4.30
CA PRO A 66 -7.78 -10.01 -5.47
C PRO A 66 -8.86 -11.08 -5.60
N ASP A 67 -8.97 -11.67 -6.78
CA ASP A 67 -10.00 -12.67 -7.07
C ASP A 67 -9.99 -13.80 -6.02
N HIS A 68 -11.16 -14.08 -5.44
CA HIS A 68 -11.27 -14.99 -4.30
C HIS A 68 -12.64 -15.65 -4.24
N ILE A 69 -12.64 -16.88 -3.76
CA ILE A 69 -13.83 -17.69 -3.56
C ILE A 69 -14.21 -17.67 -2.08
N LYS A 70 -15.45 -17.29 -1.84
CA LYS A 70 -16.09 -17.30 -0.54
C LYS A 70 -16.72 -18.67 -0.32
N VAL A 71 -16.24 -19.42 0.68
CA VAL A 71 -16.76 -20.76 0.97
C VAL A 71 -17.73 -20.69 2.15
N PRO A 72 -19.05 -20.78 1.91
CA PRO A 72 -20.03 -20.91 2.98
C PRO A 72 -20.05 -22.33 3.55
N LEU A 73 -20.56 -22.49 4.77
CA LEU A 73 -20.86 -23.79 5.35
C LEU A 73 -21.96 -24.48 4.51
N PRO A 74 -21.69 -25.64 3.88
CA PRO A 74 -22.69 -26.35 3.11
C PRO A 74 -23.64 -27.15 4.01
N ALA A 75 -24.83 -27.46 3.48
CA ALA A 75 -25.72 -28.43 4.08
C ALA A 75 -25.22 -29.85 3.77
N LEU A 76 -24.67 -30.54 4.77
CA LEU A 76 -24.19 -31.93 4.62
C LEU A 76 -25.31 -32.98 4.80
N SER A 77 -26.50 -32.55 5.21
CA SER A 77 -27.68 -33.40 5.39
C SER A 77 -28.96 -32.60 5.10
N PRO A 78 -30.04 -33.23 4.58
CA PRO A 78 -31.29 -32.54 4.26
C PRO A 78 -32.00 -31.91 5.47
N THR A 79 -31.69 -32.35 6.69
CA THR A 79 -32.28 -31.82 7.93
C THR A 79 -31.28 -31.03 8.77
N MET A 80 -30.12 -30.66 8.21
CA MET A 80 -29.13 -29.86 8.93
C MET A 80 -29.56 -28.40 8.94
N GLU A 81 -29.41 -27.72 10.08
CA GLU A 81 -29.62 -26.27 10.22
C GLU A 81 -28.34 -25.56 10.68
N THR A 82 -27.62 -26.19 11.61
CA THR A 82 -26.35 -25.71 12.17
C THR A 82 -25.32 -26.81 12.25
N GLY A 83 -24.03 -26.45 12.17
CA GLY A 83 -22.89 -27.33 12.40
C GLY A 83 -21.88 -26.73 13.38
N THR A 84 -21.01 -27.57 13.92
CA THR A 84 -19.88 -27.19 14.77
C THR A 84 -18.60 -27.61 14.08
N ILE A 85 -17.64 -26.69 13.91
CA ILE A 85 -16.33 -27.05 13.34
C ILE A 85 -15.47 -27.62 14.45
N ILE A 86 -15.10 -28.90 14.39
CA ILE A 86 -14.28 -29.56 15.42
C ILE A 86 -12.82 -29.17 15.25
N SER A 87 -12.28 -29.38 14.05
CA SER A 87 -10.88 -29.17 13.73
C SER A 87 -10.67 -28.86 12.25
N TRP A 88 -9.72 -27.97 11.98
CA TRP A 88 -9.24 -27.70 10.63
C TRP A 88 -8.06 -28.64 10.33
N GLN A 89 -8.12 -29.31 9.18
CA GLN A 89 -7.04 -30.19 8.69
C GLN A 89 -6.03 -29.42 7.83
N LYS A 90 -6.39 -28.21 7.38
CA LYS A 90 -5.57 -27.30 6.58
C LYS A 90 -5.38 -25.96 7.30
N LYS A 91 -4.27 -25.28 7.04
CA LYS A 91 -3.90 -23.98 7.63
C LYS A 91 -3.89 -22.87 6.59
N GLU A 92 -3.97 -21.62 7.05
CA GLU A 92 -3.85 -20.44 6.19
C GLU A 92 -2.51 -20.47 5.44
N GLY A 93 -2.55 -20.39 4.11
CA GLY A 93 -1.43 -20.52 3.19
C GLY A 93 -1.23 -21.92 2.61
N ASP A 94 -1.92 -22.94 3.11
CA ASP A 94 -1.77 -24.30 2.58
C ASP A 94 -2.43 -24.43 1.20
N LYS A 95 -1.80 -25.25 0.34
CA LYS A 95 -2.37 -25.66 -0.93
C LYS A 95 -3.51 -26.67 -0.72
N LEU A 96 -4.59 -26.44 -1.45
CA LEU A 96 -5.80 -27.25 -1.50
C LEU A 96 -5.96 -27.83 -2.90
N ASN A 97 -6.26 -29.12 -2.97
CA ASN A 97 -6.74 -29.76 -4.19
C ASN A 97 -8.22 -30.10 -4.05
N GLU A 98 -8.90 -30.31 -5.16
CA GLU A 98 -10.29 -30.78 -5.17
C GLU A 98 -10.43 -32.10 -4.41
N GLY A 99 -11.39 -32.16 -3.48
CA GLY A 99 -11.62 -33.34 -2.65
C GLY A 99 -10.68 -33.49 -1.45
N ASP A 100 -9.74 -32.55 -1.23
CA ASP A 100 -8.93 -32.56 0.00
C ASP A 100 -9.81 -32.28 1.22
N LEU A 101 -9.58 -33.02 2.31
CA LEU A 101 -10.26 -32.78 3.59
C LEU A 101 -9.82 -31.43 4.19
N LEU A 102 -10.78 -30.51 4.35
CA LEU A 102 -10.55 -29.15 4.81
C LEU A 102 -10.76 -29.01 6.33
N ALA A 103 -11.89 -29.53 6.82
CA ALA A 103 -12.26 -29.48 8.23
C ALA A 103 -13.20 -30.64 8.61
N GLU A 104 -13.28 -30.93 9.90
CA GLU A 104 -14.26 -31.87 10.46
C GLU A 104 -15.43 -31.12 11.08
N ILE A 105 -16.64 -31.48 10.69
CA ILE A 105 -17.88 -30.82 11.10
C ILE A 105 -18.73 -31.80 11.89
N GLU A 106 -19.04 -31.43 13.13
CA GLU A 106 -20.02 -32.11 13.96
C GLU A 106 -21.41 -31.53 13.70
N THR A 107 -22.37 -32.42 13.53
CA THR A 107 -23.80 -32.11 13.45
C THR A 107 -24.56 -32.93 14.49
N ASP A 108 -25.86 -32.67 14.68
CA ASP A 108 -26.71 -33.46 15.60
C ASP A 108 -26.69 -34.97 15.30
N LYS A 109 -26.50 -35.35 14.04
CA LYS A 109 -26.61 -36.74 13.60
C LYS A 109 -25.29 -37.43 13.33
N ALA A 110 -24.27 -36.70 12.92
CA ALA A 110 -23.01 -37.27 12.50
C ALA A 110 -21.88 -36.26 12.54
N THR A 111 -20.66 -36.78 12.67
CA THR A 111 -19.44 -36.07 12.32
C THR A 111 -19.09 -36.38 10.87
N MET A 112 -18.97 -35.37 10.03
CA MET A 112 -18.66 -35.50 8.62
C MET A 112 -17.47 -34.62 8.25
N GLY A 113 -16.62 -35.12 7.37
CA GLY A 113 -15.53 -34.34 6.79
C GLY A 113 -16.06 -33.36 5.75
N PHE A 114 -15.65 -32.10 5.84
CA PHE A 114 -15.87 -31.11 4.81
C PHE A 114 -14.70 -31.12 3.84
N GLU A 115 -14.98 -31.48 2.59
CA GLU A 115 -14.02 -31.55 1.50
C GLU A 115 -13.97 -30.22 0.75
N THR A 116 -12.81 -29.92 0.16
CA THR A 116 -12.58 -28.68 -0.57
C THR A 116 -13.32 -28.73 -1.92
N PRO A 117 -14.20 -27.75 -2.23
CA PRO A 117 -14.96 -27.74 -3.47
C PRO A 117 -14.14 -27.36 -4.71
N GLU A 118 -13.07 -26.57 -4.54
CA GLU A 118 -12.25 -26.03 -5.62
C GLU A 118 -10.75 -26.10 -5.26
N GLU A 119 -9.88 -26.17 -6.25
CA GLU A 119 -8.43 -26.07 -6.03
C GLU A 119 -7.97 -24.63 -5.74
N GLY A 120 -6.89 -24.49 -4.96
CA GLY A 120 -6.32 -23.18 -4.65
C GLY A 120 -5.50 -23.17 -3.36
N TYR A 121 -5.51 -22.04 -2.67
CA TYR A 121 -4.82 -21.83 -1.40
C TYR A 121 -5.80 -21.31 -0.36
N LEU A 122 -5.70 -21.82 0.86
CA LEU A 122 -6.52 -21.38 1.99
C LEU A 122 -6.07 -19.98 2.42
N ALA A 123 -6.81 -18.93 2.09
CA ALA A 123 -6.38 -17.57 2.35
C ALA A 123 -6.65 -17.11 3.78
N LYS A 124 -7.85 -17.39 4.30
CA LYS A 124 -8.26 -17.00 5.65
C LYS A 124 -9.31 -17.92 6.23
N ILE A 125 -9.15 -18.27 7.51
CA ILE A 125 -10.18 -18.95 8.30
C ILE A 125 -10.96 -17.89 9.09
N LEU A 126 -12.28 -17.83 8.90
CA LEU A 126 -13.16 -16.85 9.55
C LEU A 126 -13.83 -17.44 10.80
N VAL A 127 -14.09 -18.75 10.78
CA VAL A 127 -14.71 -19.50 11.88
C VAL A 127 -13.64 -20.41 12.50
N PRO A 128 -13.15 -20.11 13.71
CA PRO A 128 -12.15 -20.94 14.37
C PRO A 128 -12.68 -22.33 14.72
N ALA A 129 -11.76 -23.28 14.90
CA ALA A 129 -12.09 -24.60 15.45
C ALA A 129 -12.74 -24.47 16.83
N GLY A 130 -13.75 -25.29 17.10
CA GLY A 130 -14.55 -25.30 18.32
C GLY A 130 -15.74 -24.34 18.32
N GLU A 131 -15.95 -23.54 17.27
CA GLU A 131 -17.12 -22.67 17.18
C GLU A 131 -18.39 -23.50 16.96
N LYS A 132 -19.35 -23.35 17.88
CA LYS A 132 -20.60 -24.10 17.91
C LYS A 132 -21.73 -23.33 17.24
N ASN A 133 -22.70 -24.07 16.70
CA ASN A 133 -23.94 -23.52 16.13
C ASN A 133 -23.70 -22.56 14.94
N VAL A 134 -22.75 -22.89 14.06
CA VAL A 134 -22.53 -22.18 12.80
C VAL A 134 -23.69 -22.50 11.86
N THR A 135 -24.42 -21.49 11.40
CA THR A 135 -25.57 -21.66 10.49
C THR A 135 -25.13 -22.01 9.08
N ILE A 136 -25.92 -22.81 8.37
CA ILE A 136 -25.69 -23.07 6.93
C ILE A 136 -25.68 -21.74 6.16
N GLY A 137 -24.81 -21.65 5.16
CA GLY A 137 -24.64 -20.43 4.37
C GLY A 137 -23.73 -19.38 5.02
N ARG A 138 -23.35 -19.55 6.29
CA ARG A 138 -22.35 -18.68 6.93
C ARG A 138 -20.98 -18.92 6.31
N LEU A 139 -20.28 -17.83 6.01
CA LEU A 139 -18.93 -17.88 5.46
C LEU A 139 -17.95 -18.50 6.47
N VAL A 140 -17.25 -19.58 6.08
CA VAL A 140 -16.30 -20.28 6.95
C VAL A 140 -14.85 -19.96 6.63
N CYS A 141 -14.52 -19.86 5.34
CA CYS A 141 -13.17 -19.53 4.88
C CYS A 141 -13.19 -18.88 3.49
N ILE A 142 -12.02 -18.38 3.10
CA ILE A 142 -11.75 -17.81 1.79
C ILE A 142 -10.66 -18.63 1.11
N ILE A 143 -10.89 -18.99 -0.16
CA ILE A 143 -9.93 -19.67 -1.02
C ILE A 143 -9.51 -18.72 -2.13
N VAL A 144 -8.23 -18.77 -2.52
CA VAL A 144 -7.68 -17.96 -3.60
C VAL A 144 -6.89 -18.86 -4.55
N ALA A 145 -6.93 -18.59 -5.85
CA ALA A 145 -6.20 -19.36 -6.84
C ALA A 145 -4.67 -19.24 -6.69
N ASP A 146 -4.19 -18.04 -6.35
CA ASP A 146 -2.76 -17.71 -6.26
C ASP A 146 -2.25 -17.60 -4.82
N GLU A 147 -1.10 -18.22 -4.54
CA GLU A 147 -0.42 -18.14 -3.23
C GLU A 147 -0.06 -16.69 -2.84
N GLY A 148 0.35 -15.86 -3.80
CA GLY A 148 0.75 -14.47 -3.57
C GLY A 148 -0.37 -13.59 -3.03
N SER A 149 -1.62 -13.96 -3.30
CA SER A 149 -2.82 -13.20 -2.90
C SER A 149 -3.27 -13.53 -1.48
N VAL A 150 -2.81 -14.63 -0.88
CA VAL A 150 -3.14 -15.01 0.51
C VAL A 150 -2.79 -13.90 1.51
N ALA A 151 -1.68 -13.19 1.29
CA ALA A 151 -1.24 -12.12 2.18
C ALA A 151 -2.23 -10.95 2.30
N ALA A 152 -3.07 -10.73 1.28
CA ALA A 152 -4.06 -9.65 1.28
C ALA A 152 -5.23 -9.92 2.24
N PHE A 153 -5.51 -11.18 2.59
CA PHE A 153 -6.69 -11.57 3.37
C PHE A 153 -6.45 -11.69 4.87
N LYS A 154 -5.24 -11.42 5.37
CA LYS A 154 -4.91 -11.55 6.81
C LYS A 154 -5.83 -10.72 7.71
N ASP A 155 -6.17 -9.51 7.26
CA ASP A 155 -7.04 -8.57 7.96
C ASP A 155 -8.48 -8.57 7.40
N TYR A 156 -8.86 -9.59 6.61
CA TYR A 156 -10.21 -9.69 6.07
C TYR A 156 -11.22 -9.89 7.20
N LYS A 157 -12.24 -9.03 7.23
CA LYS A 157 -13.39 -9.15 8.10
C LYS A 157 -14.63 -9.23 7.24
N ASP A 158 -15.45 -10.26 7.45
CA ASP A 158 -16.73 -10.33 6.78
C ASP A 158 -17.70 -9.36 7.47
N ASP A 159 -18.10 -8.31 6.76
CA ASP A 159 -19.09 -7.33 7.24
C ASP A 159 -20.54 -7.86 7.17
N GLY A 160 -20.71 -9.18 6.99
CA GLY A 160 -21.99 -9.85 7.13
C GLY A 160 -22.94 -9.67 5.95
N SER A 161 -22.42 -9.52 4.72
CA SER A 161 -23.28 -9.66 3.53
C SER A 161 -23.60 -11.14 3.33
N THR A 162 -24.54 -11.66 4.13
CA THR A 162 -25.19 -12.94 3.85
C THR A 162 -25.79 -12.86 2.46
N VAL A 163 -25.13 -13.51 1.49
CA VAL A 163 -25.68 -13.71 0.16
C VAL A 163 -26.88 -14.63 0.35
N ALA A 164 -28.06 -14.03 0.50
CA ALA A 164 -29.31 -14.73 0.44
C ALA A 164 -29.37 -15.43 -0.92
N ALA A 165 -29.24 -16.75 -0.91
CA ALA A 165 -29.46 -17.59 -2.09
C ALA A 165 -30.85 -17.26 -2.64
N ALA A 166 -30.90 -16.76 -3.88
CA ALA A 166 -32.13 -16.48 -4.59
C ALA A 166 -32.90 -17.79 -4.86
N PRO A 167 -34.24 -17.76 -4.87
CA PRO A 167 -35.11 -18.93 -4.96
C PRO A 167 -35.06 -19.66 -6.32
#